data_AF-A0A9E0N7X2-F1
#
_entry.id   AF-A0A9E0N7X2-F1
#
_cell.length_a   1.000
_cell.length_b   1.000
_cell.length_c   1.000
_cell.angle_alpha   90.00
_cell.angle_beta   90.00
_cell.angle_gamma   90.00
#
_symmetry.space_group_name_H-M   'P 1'
#
loop_
_entity.id
_entity.type
_entity.pdbx_description
1 polymer ?
#
loop_
_entity_poly.entity_id
_entity_poly.type
_entity_poly.pdbx_seq_one_letter_code
_entity_poly.pdbx_strand_id
1 'polypeptide(L)'
;MRTLVRFSSALLLATATAFAMPACATGGDEDDLLEELDAEASAKASFEVWQNEGGAWFFHMTASNGQTLLSSEAYENRVGALSGLLSVLDNGGLTSRYTTKKGTDGKYYVSLKAANGATIATAQGYKSKSNATRAITAMTRSVGGYLEAQAARTGARIETFADAAGQFRFSVYAANGQRVLASEGYVNEALALNGAMAVTENAAARAQYNVLPSSGGAGYYFTLEGGNGEIIGVSEVYSTKAAADRAVNALITLAPNLAAL
;
A
#
# COMPACT_ATOMS: atom_id res chain seq x y z
N MET A 1 2.00 2.00 -30.28
CA MET A 1 2.09 3.46 -30.13
C MET A 1 0.73 3.95 -29.64
N ARG A 2 0.52 4.01 -28.32
CA ARG A 2 -0.76 4.40 -27.70
C ARG A 2 -0.48 5.49 -26.68
N THR A 3 -1.09 6.63 -26.96
CA THR A 3 -0.85 7.95 -26.38
C THR A 3 -1.48 8.04 -24.99
N LEU A 4 -0.67 8.43 -24.00
CA LEU A 4 -1.10 8.82 -22.65
C LEU A 4 -1.84 10.15 -22.73
N VAL A 5 -3.08 10.18 -22.24
CA VAL A 5 -3.85 11.41 -22.00
C VAL A 5 -3.45 11.92 -20.60
N ARG A 6 -2.81 13.09 -20.54
CA ARG A 6 -2.59 13.86 -19.30
C ARG A 6 -3.63 14.98 -19.24
N PHE A 7 -4.40 15.04 -18.17
CA PHE A 7 -5.28 16.18 -17.88
C PHE A 7 -4.51 17.28 -17.15
N SER A 8 -4.57 18.49 -17.71
CA SER A 8 -3.99 19.73 -17.18
C SER A 8 -4.70 20.22 -15.93
N SER A 9 -3.93 20.59 -14.91
CA SER A 9 -4.37 21.27 -13.70
C SER A 9 -4.81 22.71 -14.00
N ALA A 10 -6.03 23.07 -13.62
CA ALA A 10 -6.48 24.46 -13.56
C ALA A 10 -6.34 24.98 -12.12
N LEU A 11 -5.58 26.06 -11.99
CA LEU A 11 -5.36 26.89 -10.82
C LEU A 11 -6.68 27.58 -10.42
N LEU A 12 -7.18 27.35 -9.21
CA LEU A 12 -8.24 28.18 -8.62
C LEU A 12 -7.75 28.83 -7.32
N LEU A 13 -7.68 30.16 -7.36
CA LEU A 13 -7.29 31.06 -6.28
C LEU A 13 -8.48 31.22 -5.32
N ALA A 14 -8.35 30.77 -4.06
CA ALA A 14 -9.37 30.98 -3.04
C ALA A 14 -9.00 32.18 -2.16
N THR A 15 -9.76 33.27 -2.28
CA THR A 15 -9.73 34.43 -1.37
C THR A 15 -10.54 34.13 -0.12
N ALA A 16 -9.92 34.31 1.05
CA ALA A 16 -10.56 34.17 2.36
C ALA A 16 -11.44 35.39 2.67
N THR A 17 -12.69 35.16 3.03
CA THR A 17 -13.51 36.12 3.77
C THR A 17 -14.07 35.44 5.02
N ALA A 18 -13.70 35.99 6.18
CA ALA A 18 -14.21 35.63 7.48
C ALA A 18 -15.64 36.18 7.64
N PHE A 19 -16.56 35.36 8.15
CA PHE A 19 -17.82 35.83 8.72
C PHE A 19 -18.02 35.21 10.11
N ALA A 20 -18.38 36.07 11.05
CA ALA A 20 -18.52 35.81 12.47
C ALA A 20 -19.71 34.89 12.79
N MET A 21 -19.56 34.07 13.83
CA MET A 21 -20.63 33.28 14.43
C MET A 21 -21.38 34.06 15.51
N PRO A 22 -22.68 33.76 15.72
CA PRO A 22 -23.31 33.81 17.03
C PRO A 22 -23.45 32.40 17.61
N ALA A 23 -23.02 32.25 18.87
CA ALA A 23 -23.22 31.09 19.71
C ALA A 23 -24.71 30.92 20.10
N CYS A 24 -25.22 29.69 20.12
CA CYS A 24 -26.07 29.20 21.20
C CYS A 24 -26.19 27.67 21.16
N ALA A 25 -26.08 27.06 22.34
CA ALA A 25 -26.02 25.63 22.60
C ALA A 25 -27.35 24.90 22.37
N THR A 26 -27.29 23.63 21.97
CA THR A 26 -28.26 22.59 22.38
C THR A 26 -27.70 21.18 22.16
N GLY A 27 -27.57 20.41 23.25
CA GLY A 27 -27.65 18.95 23.27
C GLY A 27 -26.64 18.15 22.44
N GLY A 28 -25.44 17.92 22.98
CA GLY A 28 -24.51 16.94 22.43
C GLY A 28 -24.96 15.52 22.77
N ASP A 29 -25.94 15.01 22.02
CA ASP A 29 -26.20 13.59 21.91
C ASP A 29 -24.99 12.91 21.25
N GLU A 30 -24.78 11.62 21.52
CA GLU A 30 -23.67 10.78 21.04
C GLU A 30 -23.55 10.68 19.48
N ASP A 31 -24.37 11.44 18.74
CA ASP A 31 -24.31 11.70 17.30
C ASP A 31 -23.16 12.64 16.88
N ASP A 32 -22.64 13.48 17.78
CA ASP A 32 -21.50 14.38 17.48
C ASP A 32 -20.20 13.62 17.17
N LEU A 33 -20.09 12.35 17.59
CA LEU A 33 -18.95 11.47 17.25
C LEU A 33 -19.04 10.89 15.83
N LEU A 34 -20.16 11.08 15.12
CA LEU A 34 -20.44 10.48 13.81
C LEU A 34 -20.30 11.46 12.64
N GLU A 35 -20.26 12.78 12.88
CA GLU A 35 -19.85 13.77 11.87
C GLU A 35 -18.33 13.77 11.64
N GLU A 36 -17.55 13.36 12.64
CA GLU A 36 -16.08 13.28 12.55
C GLU A 36 -15.59 12.18 11.58
N LEU A 37 -16.43 11.16 11.30
CA LEU A 37 -16.12 10.07 10.36
C LEU A 37 -16.35 10.43 8.88
N ASP A 38 -17.14 11.47 8.58
CA ASP A 38 -17.46 11.86 7.19
C ASP A 38 -16.49 12.90 6.60
N ALA A 39 -15.73 13.62 7.44
CA ALA A 39 -14.79 14.67 7.00
C ALA A 39 -13.31 14.22 6.93
N GLU A 40 -12.87 13.23 7.71
CA GLU A 40 -11.45 12.86 7.83
C GLU A 40 -11.04 11.57 7.06
N ALA A 41 -11.99 10.86 6.44
CA ALA A 41 -11.72 9.66 5.64
C ALA A 41 -11.03 9.93 4.28
N SER A 42 -10.63 11.17 4.02
CA SER A 42 -9.86 11.59 2.83
C SER A 42 -8.34 11.48 3.03
N ALA A 43 -7.84 11.29 4.26
CA ALA A 43 -6.41 11.27 4.55
C ALA A 43 -5.81 9.84 4.65
N LYS A 44 -5.83 9.11 3.53
CA LYS A 44 -5.03 7.91 3.22
C LYS A 44 -5.13 6.75 4.21
N ALA A 45 -6.09 5.85 3.96
CA ALA A 45 -6.06 4.52 4.57
C ALA A 45 -4.72 3.82 4.35
N SER A 46 -4.32 2.98 5.30
CA SER A 46 -3.10 2.17 5.23
C SER A 46 -3.43 0.69 5.27
N PHE A 47 -2.56 -0.10 4.66
CA PHE A 47 -2.63 -1.56 4.67
C PHE A 47 -1.39 -2.11 5.35
N GLU A 48 -1.60 -3.06 6.24
CA GLU A 48 -0.52 -3.73 6.94
C GLU A 48 -0.75 -5.24 6.83
N VAL A 49 0.35 -5.96 6.62
CA VAL A 49 0.39 -7.41 6.57
C VAL A 49 1.30 -7.87 7.70
N TRP A 50 0.82 -8.72 8.59
CA TRP A 50 1.57 -9.19 9.75
C TRP A 50 1.40 -10.69 9.97
N GLN A 51 2.31 -11.27 10.75
CA GLN A 51 2.24 -12.65 11.22
C GLN A 51 1.87 -12.66 12.70
N ASN A 52 0.98 -13.55 13.12
CA ASN A 52 0.69 -13.76 14.54
C ASN A 52 1.71 -14.74 15.18
N GLU A 53 1.64 -14.90 16.49
CA GLU A 53 2.52 -15.84 17.23
C GLU A 53 2.34 -17.31 16.79
N GLY A 54 1.17 -17.66 16.25
CA GLY A 54 0.87 -18.98 15.70
C GLY A 54 1.42 -19.22 14.29
N GLY A 55 2.13 -18.25 13.71
CA GLY A 55 2.72 -18.34 12.38
C GLY A 55 1.76 -18.05 11.22
N ALA A 56 0.49 -17.77 11.50
CA ALA A 56 -0.50 -17.40 10.49
C ALA A 56 -0.37 -15.92 10.12
N TRP A 57 -0.58 -15.63 8.84
CA TRP A 57 -0.48 -14.31 8.26
C TRP A 57 -1.86 -13.67 8.11
N PHE A 58 -1.93 -12.36 8.32
CA PHE A 58 -3.13 -11.56 8.25
C PHE A 58 -2.83 -10.24 7.56
N PHE A 59 -3.87 -9.56 7.12
CA PHE A 59 -3.80 -8.16 6.76
C PHE A 59 -5.02 -7.39 7.25
N HIS A 60 -4.88 -6.08 7.36
CA HIS A 60 -5.97 -5.17 7.66
C HIS A 60 -5.86 -3.88 6.89
N MET A 61 -6.99 -3.20 6.77
CA MET A 61 -7.09 -1.84 6.30
C MET A 61 -7.46 -0.96 7.48
N THR A 62 -6.66 0.06 7.76
CA THR A 62 -6.94 1.07 8.77
C THR A 62 -7.26 2.40 8.09
N ALA A 63 -8.24 3.12 8.63
CA ALA A 63 -8.53 4.50 8.25
C ALA A 63 -7.39 5.44 8.69
N SER A 64 -7.45 6.67 8.21
CA SER A 64 -6.54 7.77 8.56
C SER A 64 -6.40 8.00 10.08
N ASN A 65 -7.50 7.83 10.80
CA ASN A 65 -7.59 7.96 12.25
C ASN A 65 -7.14 6.70 13.02
N GLY A 66 -6.56 5.71 12.34
CA GLY A 66 -6.09 4.45 12.92
C GLY A 66 -7.17 3.39 13.17
N GLN A 67 -8.44 3.69 12.89
CA GLN A 67 -9.52 2.72 13.06
C GLN A 67 -9.42 1.58 12.02
N THR A 68 -9.40 0.33 12.48
CA THR A 68 -9.50 -0.83 11.58
C THR A 68 -10.86 -0.89 10.90
N LEU A 69 -10.85 -0.86 9.57
CA LEU A 69 -12.03 -0.93 8.71
C LEU A 69 -12.32 -2.37 8.28
N LEU A 70 -11.30 -3.09 7.82
CA LEU A 70 -11.40 -4.46 7.32
C LEU A 70 -10.23 -5.28 7.84
N SER A 71 -10.50 -6.54 8.19
CA SER A 71 -9.49 -7.52 8.56
C SER A 71 -9.70 -8.79 7.76
N SER A 72 -8.60 -9.43 7.37
CA SER A 72 -8.62 -10.70 6.67
C SER A 72 -8.87 -11.88 7.62
N GLU A 73 -9.15 -13.04 7.02
CA GLU A 73 -8.95 -14.32 7.70
C GLU A 73 -7.46 -14.69 7.75
N ALA A 74 -7.13 -15.80 8.42
CA ALA A 74 -5.77 -16.32 8.54
C ALA A 74 -5.29 -16.94 7.22
N TYR A 75 -4.04 -16.68 6.86
CA TYR A 75 -3.33 -17.30 5.75
C TYR A 75 -2.13 -18.10 6.23
N GLU A 76 -1.79 -19.18 5.52
CA GLU A 76 -0.65 -20.03 5.87
C GLU A 76 0.70 -19.34 5.64
N ASN A 77 0.77 -18.37 4.74
CA ASN A 77 2.00 -17.68 4.38
C ASN A 77 1.73 -16.24 3.88
N ARG A 78 2.79 -15.43 3.89
CA ARG A 78 2.75 -14.01 3.49
C ARG A 78 2.24 -13.78 2.08
N VAL A 79 2.62 -14.62 1.12
CA VAL A 79 2.21 -14.50 -0.29
C VAL A 79 0.70 -14.72 -0.44
N GLY A 80 0.12 -15.63 0.34
CA GLY A 80 -1.33 -15.82 0.43
C GLY A 80 -2.05 -14.58 0.96
N ALA A 81 -1.55 -14.00 2.06
CA ALA A 81 -2.08 -12.76 2.62
C ALA A 81 -1.98 -11.59 1.63
N LEU A 82 -0.84 -11.45 0.94
CA LEU A 82 -0.64 -10.43 -0.10
C LEU A 82 -1.60 -10.62 -1.29
N SER A 83 -1.87 -11.86 -1.69
CA SER A 83 -2.85 -12.16 -2.74
C SER A 83 -4.28 -11.78 -2.31
N GLY A 84 -4.63 -12.03 -1.05
CA GLY A 84 -5.89 -11.58 -0.47
C GLY A 84 -6.01 -10.06 -0.42
N LEU A 85 -4.92 -9.38 -0.04
CA LEU A 85 -4.83 -7.92 0.00
C LEU A 85 -4.99 -7.31 -1.39
N LEU A 86 -4.30 -7.84 -2.41
CA LEU A 86 -4.49 -7.42 -3.81
C LEU A 86 -5.95 -7.59 -4.25
N SER A 87 -6.59 -8.69 -3.86
CA SER A 87 -8.03 -8.87 -4.13
C SER A 87 -8.90 -7.81 -3.44
N VAL A 88 -8.52 -7.35 -2.24
CA VAL A 88 -9.19 -6.24 -1.55
C VAL A 88 -8.98 -4.93 -2.30
N LEU A 89 -7.79 -4.67 -2.82
CA LEU A 89 -7.53 -3.47 -3.63
C LEU A 89 -8.35 -3.46 -4.93
N ASP A 90 -8.46 -4.61 -5.61
CA ASP A 90 -9.21 -4.74 -6.86
C ASP A 90 -10.73 -4.61 -6.68
N ASN A 91 -11.26 -5.11 -5.57
CA ASN A 91 -12.71 -5.23 -5.35
C ASN A 91 -13.25 -4.22 -4.33
N GLY A 92 -12.40 -3.68 -3.48
CA GLY A 92 -12.78 -2.84 -2.35
C GLY A 92 -13.32 -1.47 -2.75
N GLY A 93 -12.99 -0.99 -3.96
CA GLY A 93 -13.60 0.19 -4.55
C GLY A 93 -15.03 -0.03 -5.11
N LEU A 94 -15.55 -1.26 -5.06
CA LEU A 94 -16.84 -1.62 -5.62
C LEU A 94 -17.86 -1.92 -4.53
N THR A 95 -18.80 -1.01 -4.29
CA THR A 95 -19.89 -1.20 -3.31
C THR A 95 -20.67 -2.50 -3.52
N SER A 96 -20.78 -2.98 -4.76
CA SER A 96 -21.44 -4.25 -5.11
C SER A 96 -20.73 -5.50 -4.61
N ARG A 97 -19.45 -5.41 -4.24
CA ARG A 97 -18.66 -6.51 -3.68
C ARG A 97 -18.81 -6.65 -2.16
N TYR A 98 -19.50 -5.71 -1.51
CA TYR A 98 -19.80 -5.80 -0.09
C TYR A 98 -21.14 -6.47 0.16
N THR A 99 -21.16 -7.34 1.16
CA THR A 99 -22.38 -7.99 1.66
C THR A 99 -22.57 -7.62 3.12
N THR A 100 -23.83 -7.42 3.54
CA THR A 100 -24.16 -7.15 4.95
C THR A 100 -25.08 -8.24 5.48
N LYS A 101 -24.74 -8.82 6.63
CA LYS A 101 -25.55 -9.84 7.31
C LYS A 101 -25.81 -9.46 8.76
N LYS A 102 -27.02 -9.69 9.26
CA LYS A 102 -27.34 -9.50 10.68
C LYS A 102 -26.91 -10.75 11.47
N GLY A 103 -26.09 -10.57 12.49
CA GLY A 103 -25.68 -11.62 13.41
C GLY A 103 -26.76 -11.93 14.46
N THR A 104 -26.56 -13.02 15.19
CA THR A 104 -27.44 -13.43 16.30
C THR A 104 -27.40 -12.47 17.48
N ASP A 105 -26.30 -11.70 17.60
CA ASP A 105 -26.11 -10.62 18.57
C ASP A 105 -26.84 -9.31 18.18
N GLY A 106 -27.58 -9.32 17.07
CA GLY A 106 -28.31 -8.17 16.56
C GLY A 106 -27.48 -7.18 15.75
N LYS A 107 -26.15 -7.35 15.68
CA LYS A 107 -25.26 -6.47 14.91
C LYS A 107 -25.25 -6.82 13.43
N TYR A 108 -24.82 -5.88 12.60
CA TYR A 108 -24.69 -6.02 11.15
C TYR A 108 -23.22 -6.17 10.80
N TYR A 109 -22.84 -7.28 10.19
CA TYR A 109 -21.48 -7.58 9.77
C TYR A 109 -21.34 -7.35 8.27
N VAL A 110 -20.26 -6.68 7.89
CA VAL A 110 -19.91 -6.41 6.50
C VAL A 110 -18.81 -7.37 6.06
N SER A 111 -18.96 -7.98 4.89
CA SER A 111 -17.95 -8.84 4.27
C SER A 111 -17.68 -8.37 2.85
N LEU A 112 -16.40 -8.18 2.51
CA LEU A 112 -15.94 -7.90 1.16
C LEU A 112 -15.69 -9.22 0.42
N LYS A 113 -16.19 -9.27 -0.82
CA LYS A 113 -16.11 -10.44 -1.70
C LYS A 113 -15.11 -10.23 -2.83
N ALA A 114 -14.32 -11.25 -3.11
CA ALA A 114 -13.52 -11.34 -4.33
C ALA A 114 -14.40 -11.51 -5.58
N ALA A 115 -13.77 -11.42 -6.75
CA ALA A 115 -14.41 -11.66 -8.04
C ALA A 115 -15.13 -13.02 -8.11
N ASN A 116 -14.52 -14.06 -7.54
CA ASN A 116 -15.05 -15.43 -7.47
C ASN A 116 -16.11 -15.64 -6.36
N GLY A 117 -16.47 -14.61 -5.60
CA GLY A 117 -17.47 -14.67 -4.52
C GLY A 117 -16.95 -15.10 -3.14
N ALA A 118 -15.67 -15.48 -3.03
CA ALA A 118 -15.04 -15.79 -1.75
C ALA A 118 -15.00 -14.54 -0.84
N THR A 119 -15.17 -14.72 0.47
CA THR A 119 -14.92 -13.63 1.43
C THR A 119 -13.42 -13.41 1.53
N ILE A 120 -12.95 -12.18 1.38
CA ILE A 120 -11.53 -11.82 1.46
C ILE A 120 -11.20 -10.94 2.66
N ALA A 121 -12.18 -10.18 3.16
CA ALA A 121 -12.07 -9.42 4.38
C ALA A 121 -13.44 -9.20 5.02
N THR A 122 -13.44 -8.99 6.34
CA THR A 122 -14.63 -8.70 7.12
C THR A 122 -14.42 -7.48 8.02
N ALA A 123 -15.48 -6.74 8.27
CA ALA A 123 -15.48 -5.64 9.22
C ALA A 123 -16.08 -6.07 10.57
N GLN A 124 -15.89 -5.21 11.57
CA GLN A 124 -16.59 -5.31 12.85
C GLN A 124 -18.12 -5.24 12.72
N GLY A 125 -18.83 -5.68 13.77
CA GLY A 125 -20.29 -5.63 13.82
C GLY A 125 -20.83 -4.22 14.12
N TYR A 126 -21.74 -3.73 13.29
CA TYR A 126 -22.41 -2.43 13.42
C TYR A 126 -23.77 -2.53 14.12
N LYS A 127 -24.14 -1.53 14.92
CA LYS A 127 -25.43 -1.52 15.66
C LYS A 127 -26.66 -1.49 14.74
N SER A 128 -26.55 -0.93 13.54
CA SER A 128 -27.67 -0.77 12.60
C SER A 128 -27.25 -1.05 11.15
N LYS A 129 -28.24 -1.36 10.29
CA LYS A 129 -28.00 -1.52 8.85
C LYS A 129 -27.50 -0.21 8.21
N SER A 130 -28.01 0.93 8.67
CA SER A 130 -27.59 2.25 8.18
C SER A 130 -26.09 2.48 8.45
N ASN A 131 -25.62 2.14 9.66
CA ASN A 131 -24.22 2.28 10.03
C ASN A 131 -23.32 1.37 9.19
N ALA A 132 -23.76 0.14 8.91
CA ALA A 132 -23.03 -0.75 8.00
C ALA A 132 -22.93 -0.18 6.57
N THR A 133 -24.00 0.43 6.04
CA THR A 133 -24.00 1.09 4.73
C THR A 133 -23.05 2.28 4.67
N ARG A 134 -23.03 3.13 5.71
CA ARG A 134 -22.07 4.25 5.81
C ARG A 134 -20.63 3.72 5.86
N ALA A 135 -20.39 2.67 6.63
CA ALA A 135 -19.08 2.04 6.71
C ALA A 135 -18.60 1.47 5.36
N ILE A 136 -19.48 0.85 4.57
CA ILE A 136 -19.14 0.41 3.19
C ILE A 136 -18.71 1.59 2.33
N THR A 137 -19.39 2.73 2.44
CA THR A 137 -19.04 3.94 1.69
C THR A 137 -17.66 4.46 2.10
N ALA A 138 -17.36 4.47 3.40
CA ALA A 138 -16.04 4.84 3.92
C ALA A 138 -14.95 3.87 3.45
N MET A 139 -15.20 2.56 3.44
CA MET A 139 -14.27 1.54 2.94
C MET A 139 -13.98 1.72 1.45
N THR A 140 -15.02 1.89 0.63
CA THR A 140 -14.87 2.14 -0.81
C THR A 140 -14.03 3.39 -1.10
N ARG A 141 -14.30 4.50 -0.40
CA ARG A 141 -13.50 5.72 -0.52
C ARG A 141 -12.07 5.53 -0.06
N SER A 142 -11.86 4.79 1.03
CA SER A 142 -10.54 4.49 1.59
C SER A 142 -9.66 3.73 0.59
N VAL A 143 -10.21 2.68 -0.04
CA VAL A 143 -9.49 1.91 -1.07
C VAL A 143 -9.19 2.78 -2.29
N GLY A 144 -10.17 3.54 -2.78
CA GLY A 144 -9.97 4.45 -3.92
C GLY A 144 -8.89 5.51 -3.65
N GLY A 145 -8.98 6.19 -2.52
CA GLY A 145 -8.01 7.22 -2.11
C GLY A 145 -6.60 6.66 -1.89
N TYR A 146 -6.47 5.43 -1.37
CA TYR A 146 -5.18 4.75 -1.28
C TYR A 146 -4.59 4.49 -2.68
N LEU A 147 -5.36 3.94 -3.61
CA LEU A 147 -4.89 3.65 -4.98
C LEU A 147 -4.49 4.94 -5.72
N GLU A 148 -5.27 6.01 -5.58
CA GLU A 148 -4.94 7.33 -6.13
C GLU A 148 -3.64 7.88 -5.52
N ALA A 149 -3.46 7.74 -4.20
CA ALA A 149 -2.26 8.18 -3.52
C ALA A 149 -1.01 7.39 -3.95
N GLN A 150 -1.12 6.07 -4.18
CA GLN A 150 -0.04 5.25 -4.72
C GLN A 150 0.30 5.66 -6.16
N ALA A 151 -0.71 5.88 -7.00
CA ALA A 151 -0.52 6.31 -8.39
C ALA A 151 0.12 7.71 -8.52
N ALA A 152 -0.12 8.60 -7.54
CA ALA A 152 0.45 9.94 -7.49
C ALA A 152 1.80 10.02 -6.75
N ARG A 153 2.32 8.91 -6.22
CA ARG A 153 3.54 8.90 -5.39
C ARG A 153 4.76 9.26 -6.24
N THR A 154 5.53 10.24 -5.78
CA THR A 154 6.79 10.67 -6.42
C THR A 154 7.94 10.61 -5.41
N GLY A 155 9.17 10.72 -5.92
CA GLY A 155 10.38 10.61 -5.10
C GLY A 155 10.61 9.19 -4.59
N ALA A 156 10.96 9.09 -3.31
CA ALA A 156 11.35 7.84 -2.65
C ALA A 156 10.16 6.86 -2.57
N ARG A 157 10.26 5.75 -3.31
CA ARG A 157 9.20 4.75 -3.36
C ARG A 157 9.70 3.42 -3.90
N ILE A 158 8.91 2.39 -3.64
CA ILE A 158 8.97 1.13 -4.38
C ILE A 158 7.74 1.10 -5.28
N GLU A 159 7.94 0.79 -6.55
CA GLU A 159 6.86 0.71 -7.54
C GLU A 159 6.84 -0.69 -8.13
N THR A 160 5.72 -1.39 -7.96
CA THR A 160 5.47 -2.70 -8.55
C THR A 160 4.66 -2.54 -9.84
N PHE A 161 5.04 -3.26 -10.89
CA PHE A 161 4.39 -3.15 -12.21
C PHE A 161 4.54 -4.46 -13.01
N ALA A 162 3.62 -4.68 -13.94
CA ALA A 162 3.76 -5.74 -14.94
C ALA A 162 4.60 -5.24 -16.13
N ASP A 163 5.55 -6.06 -16.58
CA ASP A 163 6.35 -5.79 -17.78
C ASP A 163 5.63 -6.23 -19.06
N ALA A 164 6.25 -5.94 -20.22
CA ALA A 164 5.66 -6.27 -21.52
C ALA A 164 5.51 -7.78 -21.77
N ALA A 165 6.21 -8.62 -21.02
CA ALA A 165 6.09 -10.08 -21.06
C ALA A 165 5.05 -10.62 -20.06
N GLY A 166 4.39 -9.74 -19.31
CA GLY A 166 3.41 -10.10 -18.28
C GLY A 166 4.05 -10.58 -16.97
N GLN A 167 5.36 -10.44 -16.80
CA GLN A 167 6.01 -10.70 -15.51
C GLN A 167 5.89 -9.48 -14.61
N PHE A 168 5.75 -9.70 -13.31
CA PHE A 168 5.70 -8.62 -12.34
C PHE A 168 7.10 -8.28 -11.85
N ARG A 169 7.41 -7.00 -11.75
CA ARG A 169 8.69 -6.50 -11.24
C ARG A 169 8.43 -5.38 -10.26
N PHE A 170 9.42 -5.06 -9.45
CA PHE A 170 9.45 -3.80 -8.73
C PHE A 170 10.73 -3.02 -9.01
N SER A 171 10.66 -1.72 -8.80
CA SER A 171 11.79 -0.81 -8.87
C SER A 171 11.79 0.09 -7.64
N VAL A 172 12.97 0.30 -7.07
CA VAL A 172 13.19 1.24 -5.97
C VAL A 172 13.70 2.55 -6.55
N TYR A 173 13.07 3.64 -6.14
CA TYR A 173 13.42 4.98 -6.58
C TYR A 173 13.92 5.81 -5.40
N ALA A 174 14.96 6.61 -5.64
CA ALA A 174 15.46 7.59 -4.68
C ALA A 174 14.56 8.84 -4.62
N ALA A 175 14.82 9.72 -3.65
CA ALA A 175 14.06 10.97 -3.46
C ALA A 175 14.01 11.87 -4.71
N ASN A 176 15.04 11.83 -5.55
CA ASN A 176 15.12 12.57 -6.81
C ASN A 176 14.39 11.87 -7.98
N GLY A 177 13.73 10.73 -7.74
CA GLY A 177 13.02 9.96 -8.76
C GLY A 177 13.91 9.07 -9.64
N GLN A 178 15.22 8.99 -9.39
CA GLN A 178 16.08 8.05 -10.10
C GLN A 178 15.89 6.63 -9.56
N ARG A 179 15.86 5.65 -10.47
CA ARG A 179 15.80 4.23 -10.11
C ARG A 179 17.16 3.79 -9.58
N VAL A 180 17.20 3.18 -8.41
CA VAL A 180 18.43 2.72 -7.75
C VAL A 180 18.56 1.20 -7.66
N LEU A 181 17.44 0.49 -7.70
CA LEU A 181 17.37 -0.96 -7.62
C LEU A 181 16.21 -1.46 -8.48
N ALA A 182 16.38 -2.59 -9.14
CA ALA A 182 15.32 -3.27 -9.87
C ALA A 182 15.31 -4.76 -9.51
N SER A 183 14.13 -5.36 -9.44
CA SER A 183 13.97 -6.79 -9.23
C SER A 183 14.09 -7.59 -10.53
N GLU A 184 14.25 -8.90 -10.38
CA GLU A 184 13.93 -9.85 -11.45
C GLU A 184 12.42 -9.93 -11.71
N GLY A 185 12.03 -10.69 -12.73
CA GLY A 185 10.63 -10.95 -13.10
C GLY A 185 9.99 -12.05 -12.26
N TYR A 186 8.89 -11.72 -11.62
CA TYR A 186 8.03 -12.64 -10.87
C TYR A 186 6.83 -13.09 -11.71
N VAL A 187 6.32 -14.28 -11.42
CA VAL A 187 5.16 -14.86 -12.14
C VAL A 187 3.82 -14.26 -11.71
N ASN A 188 3.76 -13.57 -10.56
CA ASN A 188 2.57 -12.85 -10.10
C ASN A 188 2.96 -11.65 -9.22
N GLU A 189 2.00 -10.75 -9.03
CA GLU A 189 2.19 -9.50 -8.28
C GLU A 189 2.46 -9.71 -6.80
N ALA A 190 1.82 -10.71 -6.16
CA ALA A 190 2.02 -11.00 -4.75
C ALA A 190 3.47 -11.41 -4.43
N LEU A 191 4.12 -12.15 -5.34
CA LEU A 191 5.54 -12.49 -5.22
C LEU A 191 6.43 -11.26 -5.40
N ALA A 192 6.10 -10.37 -6.34
CA ALA A 192 6.83 -9.12 -6.50
C ALA A 192 6.72 -8.23 -5.26
N LEU A 193 5.51 -8.11 -4.68
CA LEU A 193 5.30 -7.40 -3.41
C LEU A 193 6.07 -8.06 -2.26
N ASN A 194 6.10 -9.38 -2.19
CA ASN A 194 6.91 -10.09 -1.19
C ASN A 194 8.40 -9.75 -1.30
N GLY A 195 8.93 -9.71 -2.53
CA GLY A 195 10.31 -9.26 -2.78
C GLY A 195 10.52 -7.78 -2.43
N ALA A 196 9.57 -6.91 -2.74
CA ALA A 196 9.62 -5.49 -2.36
C ALA A 196 9.65 -5.30 -0.84
N MET A 197 8.87 -6.08 -0.10
CA MET A 197 8.91 -6.05 1.35
C MET A 197 10.23 -6.60 1.91
N ALA A 198 10.78 -7.65 1.31
CA ALA A 198 12.11 -8.14 1.66
C ALA A 198 13.18 -7.05 1.48
N VAL A 199 13.04 -6.19 0.45
CA VAL A 199 13.92 -5.02 0.30
C VAL A 199 13.75 -4.06 1.47
N THR A 200 12.52 -3.73 1.88
CA THR A 200 12.31 -2.84 3.05
C THR A 200 12.90 -3.41 4.34
N GLU A 201 12.92 -4.73 4.49
CA GLU A 201 13.45 -5.43 5.67
C GLU A 201 14.98 -5.51 5.69
N ASN A 202 15.62 -5.60 4.52
CA ASN A 202 17.06 -5.90 4.40
C ASN A 202 17.90 -4.71 3.91
N ALA A 203 17.30 -3.71 3.27
CA ALA A 203 18.04 -2.62 2.61
C ALA A 203 18.84 -1.73 3.57
N ALA A 204 18.53 -1.71 4.87
CA ALA A 204 19.32 -0.99 5.87
C ALA A 204 20.61 -1.71 6.26
N ALA A 205 20.72 -3.03 6.01
CA ALA A 205 21.86 -3.83 6.41
C ALA A 205 22.93 -3.85 5.31
N ARG A 206 24.04 -3.12 5.51
CA ARG A 206 25.17 -3.08 4.56
C ARG A 206 25.70 -4.47 4.18
N ALA A 207 25.65 -5.44 5.10
CA ALA A 207 26.11 -6.81 4.88
C ALA A 207 25.31 -7.56 3.79
N GLN A 208 24.09 -7.12 3.49
CA GLN A 208 23.25 -7.71 2.44
C GLN A 208 23.60 -7.22 1.03
N TYR A 209 24.60 -6.33 0.90
CA TYR A 209 24.99 -5.76 -0.39
C TYR A 209 26.31 -6.33 -0.88
N ASN A 210 26.31 -6.78 -2.14
CA ASN A 210 27.52 -7.25 -2.82
C ASN A 210 27.82 -6.34 -4.02
N VAL A 211 28.95 -5.62 -3.98
CA VAL A 211 29.42 -4.77 -5.09
C VAL A 211 30.34 -5.58 -6.01
N LEU A 212 29.92 -5.79 -7.25
CA LEU A 212 30.53 -6.71 -8.20
C LEU A 212 30.97 -5.98 -9.48
N PRO A 213 32.08 -6.38 -10.11
CA PRO A 213 32.46 -5.88 -11.42
C PRO A 213 31.49 -6.39 -12.49
N SER A 214 31.15 -5.54 -13.47
CA SER A 214 30.38 -5.97 -14.63
C SER A 214 31.20 -6.94 -15.50
N SER A 215 30.54 -7.91 -16.13
CA SER A 215 31.19 -8.96 -16.94
C SER A 215 32.05 -8.45 -18.09
N GLY A 216 31.82 -7.22 -18.56
CA GLY A 216 32.63 -6.54 -19.59
C GLY A 216 33.81 -5.71 -19.06
N GLY A 217 34.06 -5.69 -17.75
CA GLY A 217 35.12 -4.89 -17.11
C GLY A 217 34.85 -3.37 -17.07
N ALA A 218 33.81 -2.89 -17.74
CA ALA A 218 33.44 -1.49 -17.85
C ALA A 218 32.41 -1.07 -16.78
N GLY A 219 32.77 -1.23 -15.50
CA GLY A 219 31.98 -0.70 -14.39
C GLY A 219 31.68 -1.72 -13.28
N TYR A 220 30.87 -1.28 -12.32
CA TYR A 220 30.48 -2.01 -11.12
C TYR A 220 28.99 -1.89 -10.89
N TYR A 221 28.34 -2.95 -10.45
CA TYR A 221 26.95 -2.94 -9.99
C TYR A 221 26.90 -3.49 -8.57
N PHE A 222 25.75 -3.46 -7.93
CA PHE A 222 25.54 -4.15 -6.68
C PHE A 222 24.26 -4.98 -6.70
N THR A 223 24.27 -6.06 -5.94
CA THR A 223 23.08 -6.86 -5.60
C THR A 223 22.69 -6.59 -4.15
N LEU A 224 21.40 -6.76 -3.87
CA LEU A 224 20.85 -6.82 -2.51
C LEU A 224 20.32 -8.24 -2.30
N GLU A 225 20.75 -8.88 -1.21
CA GLU A 225 20.31 -10.20 -0.80
C GLU A 225 19.24 -10.10 0.31
N GLY A 226 18.26 -11.01 0.25
CA GLY A 226 17.28 -11.19 1.32
C GLY A 226 17.85 -12.01 2.48
N GLY A 227 17.09 -12.11 3.56
CA GLY A 227 17.48 -12.93 4.73
C GLY A 227 17.70 -14.41 4.43
N ASN A 228 17.17 -14.91 3.30
CA ASN A 228 17.36 -16.27 2.81
C ASN A 228 18.58 -16.42 1.86
N GLY A 229 19.34 -15.35 1.62
CA GLY A 229 20.49 -15.33 0.72
C GLY A 229 20.16 -15.21 -0.78
N GLU A 230 18.87 -15.10 -1.14
CA GLU A 230 18.48 -14.88 -2.53
C GLU A 230 18.66 -13.42 -2.94
N ILE A 231 19.03 -13.18 -4.19
CA ILE A 231 19.11 -11.82 -4.74
C ILE A 231 17.69 -11.27 -4.91
N ILE A 232 17.37 -10.22 -4.16
CA ILE A 232 16.07 -9.54 -4.20
C ILE A 232 16.11 -8.25 -5.03
N GLY A 233 17.29 -7.77 -5.40
CA GLY A 233 17.41 -6.66 -6.33
C GLY A 233 18.81 -6.45 -6.88
N VAL A 234 18.88 -5.84 -8.05
CA VAL A 234 20.12 -5.54 -8.78
C VAL A 234 20.12 -4.07 -9.20
N SER A 235 21.26 -3.41 -9.03
CA SER A 235 21.44 -2.02 -9.46
C SER A 235 21.73 -1.91 -10.96
N GLU A 236 21.72 -0.68 -11.46
CA GLU A 236 22.39 -0.38 -12.73
C GLU A 236 23.93 -0.48 -12.60
N VAL A 237 24.62 -0.44 -13.74
CA VAL A 237 26.09 -0.44 -13.77
C VAL A 237 26.61 0.98 -13.61
N TYR A 238 27.43 1.19 -12.58
CA TYR A 238 28.17 2.42 -12.30
C TYR A 238 29.57 2.38 -12.92
N SER A 239 30.12 3.55 -13.24
CA SER A 239 31.45 3.66 -13.85
C SER A 239 32.60 3.23 -12.94
N THR A 240 32.44 3.35 -11.62
CA THR A 240 33.49 3.04 -10.63
C THR A 240 32.91 2.33 -9.41
N LYS A 241 33.74 1.53 -8.74
CA LYS A 241 33.36 0.87 -7.47
C LYS A 241 32.89 1.89 -6.43
N ALA A 242 33.60 3.02 -6.31
CA ALA A 242 33.25 4.10 -5.40
C ALA A 242 31.89 4.75 -5.72
N ALA A 243 31.45 4.77 -6.97
CA ALA A 243 30.11 5.23 -7.32
C ALA A 243 29.05 4.21 -6.89
N ALA A 244 29.27 2.92 -7.11
CA ALA A 244 28.39 1.86 -6.62
C ALA A 244 28.29 1.85 -5.07
N ASP A 245 29.42 1.97 -4.36
CA ASP A 245 29.44 2.06 -2.89
C ASP A 245 28.66 3.28 -2.36
N ARG A 246 28.73 4.42 -3.05
CA ARG A 246 27.93 5.62 -2.70
C ARG A 246 26.44 5.38 -2.92
N ALA A 247 26.06 4.68 -4.00
CA ALA A 247 24.67 4.33 -4.27
C ALA A 247 24.11 3.36 -3.20
N VAL A 248 24.91 2.39 -2.75
CA VAL A 248 24.55 1.51 -1.62
C VAL A 248 24.30 2.33 -0.35
N ASN A 249 25.19 3.24 0.01
CA ASN A 249 25.02 4.08 1.21
C ASN A 249 23.77 4.99 1.11
N ALA A 250 23.48 5.50 -0.09
CA ALA A 250 22.27 6.28 -0.33
C ALA A 250 21.01 5.42 -0.15
N LEU A 251 21.00 4.18 -0.63
CA LEU A 251 19.88 3.26 -0.46
C LEU A 251 19.70 2.83 1.02
N ILE A 252 20.79 2.59 1.76
CA ILE A 252 20.73 2.32 3.20
C ILE A 252 20.10 3.51 3.95
N THR A 253 20.47 4.74 3.60
CA THR A 253 19.90 5.95 4.20
C THR A 253 18.41 6.12 3.84
N LEU A 254 18.03 5.66 2.64
CA LEU A 254 16.66 5.72 2.14
C LEU A 254 15.75 4.66 2.80
N ALA A 255 16.31 3.50 3.13
CA ALA A 255 15.56 2.30 3.53
C ALA A 255 14.49 2.54 4.62
N PRO A 256 14.73 3.31 5.70
CA PRO A 256 13.71 3.57 6.72
C PRO A 256 12.47 4.32 6.22
N ASN A 257 12.56 4.98 5.05
CA ASN A 257 11.49 5.76 4.46
C ASN A 257 10.79 5.01 3.30
N LEU A 258 11.22 3.79 3.00
CA LEU A 258 10.58 2.96 1.97
C LEU A 258 9.42 2.18 2.58
N ALA A 259 8.31 2.15 1.86
CA ALA A 259 7.15 1.34 2.16
C ALA A 259 6.73 0.62 0.88
N ALA A 260 6.52 -0.70 0.98
CA ALA A 260 6.07 -1.53 -0.12
C ALA A 260 4.54 -1.52 -0.32
N LEU A 261 3.81 -1.09 0.72
CA LEU A 261 2.37 -0.86 0.78
C LEU A 261 2.17 0.55 1.37
#